data_AF-A0A372NZD0-F1
#
_entry.id   AF-A0A372NZD0-F1
#
_cell.length_a   1.000
_cell.length_b   1.000
_cell.length_c   1.000
_cell.angle_alpha   90.00
_cell.angle_beta   90.00
_cell.angle_gamma   90.00
#
_symmetry.space_group_name_H-M   'P 1'
#
loop_
_entity.id
_entity.type
_entity.pdbx_description
1 polymer ?
#
loop_
_entity_poly.entity_id
_entity_poly.type
_entity_poly.pdbx_seq_one_letter_code
_entity_poly.pdbx_strand_id
1 'polypeptide(L)'
;MGAPAFLIKNHKMQGISDTRHRQLVDALLQLENVLNDRGGAPKDIEKAADHRRQLIEMKANYDHFVSQLAQQIDAYFAEYEKAKVKFLGVKSRELKRQIAREARMFELHRNNGYKGYGT
;
A
#
# COMPACT_ATOMS: atom_id res chain seq x y z
N MET A 1 15.93 19.70 -7.41
CA MET A 1 14.66 19.07 -7.84
C MET A 1 14.16 18.23 -6.68
N GLY A 2 13.24 18.79 -5.89
CA GLY A 2 12.72 18.14 -4.68
C GLY A 2 11.66 17.11 -5.06
N ALA A 3 11.83 15.87 -4.60
CA ALA A 3 10.78 14.87 -4.64
C ALA A 3 9.56 15.41 -3.86
N PRO A 4 8.34 15.27 -4.39
CA PRO A 4 7.19 15.79 -3.68
C PRO A 4 6.91 14.89 -2.47
N ALA A 5 7.13 15.45 -1.28
CA ALA A 5 6.73 14.88 0.00
C ALA A 5 5.19 14.87 0.11
N PHE A 6 4.53 14.03 -0.69
CA PHE A 6 3.11 13.75 -0.51
C PHE A 6 2.96 12.80 0.67
N LEU A 7 2.84 13.39 1.87
CA LEU A 7 1.81 13.09 2.87
C LEU A 7 1.12 11.72 2.72
N ILE A 8 1.84 10.63 2.90
CA ILE A 8 1.20 9.41 3.42
C ILE A 8 1.18 9.62 4.92
N LYS A 9 0.16 10.35 5.39
CA LYS A 9 -0.32 10.19 6.75
C LYS A 9 -0.44 8.69 6.93
N ASN A 10 0.41 8.13 7.79
CA ASN A 10 0.37 6.75 8.23
C ASN A 10 -1.09 6.29 8.21
N HIS A 11 -1.48 5.48 7.22
CA HIS A 11 -2.57 4.56 7.42
C HIS A 11 -2.04 3.64 8.51
N LYS A 12 -2.14 4.08 9.77
CA LYS A 12 -2.07 3.23 10.94
C LYS A 12 -3.23 2.28 10.72
N MET A 13 -2.98 1.19 9.99
CA MET A 13 -3.76 -0.01 10.18
C MET A 13 -3.80 -0.19 11.69
N GLN A 14 -5.00 -0.07 12.28
CA GLN A 14 -5.18 -0.35 13.70
C GLN A 14 -4.95 -1.86 13.85
N GLY A 15 -3.69 -2.23 13.87
CA GLY A 15 -3.26 -3.60 13.99
C GLY A 15 -3.40 -4.09 15.41
N ILE A 16 -3.00 -5.34 15.61
CA ILE A 16 -2.91 -5.90 16.95
C ILE A 16 -1.95 -5.02 17.76
N SER A 17 -2.45 -4.41 18.84
CA SER A 17 -1.62 -3.61 19.74
C SER A 17 -0.54 -4.49 20.38
N ASP A 18 0.73 -4.19 20.12
CA ASP A 18 1.87 -4.92 20.71
C ASP A 18 1.82 -4.93 22.23
N THR A 19 1.38 -3.82 22.83
CA THR A 19 1.22 -3.69 24.28
C THR A 19 0.14 -4.64 24.79
N ARG A 20 -1.03 -4.64 24.14
CA ARG A 20 -2.15 -5.51 24.55
C ARG A 20 -1.83 -6.99 24.32
N HIS A 21 -1.14 -7.30 23.23
CA HIS A 21 -0.68 -8.65 22.94
C HIS A 21 0.29 -9.13 24.03
N ARG A 22 1.32 -8.34 24.36
CA ARG A 22 2.25 -8.67 25.46
C ARG A 22 1.52 -8.86 26.78
N GLN A 23 0.62 -7.95 27.14
CA GLN A 23 -0.18 -8.07 28.37
C GLN A 23 -0.98 -9.39 28.44
N LEU A 24 -1.54 -9.85 27.32
CA LEU A 24 -2.27 -11.12 27.26
C LEU A 24 -1.33 -12.32 27.37
N VAL A 25 -0.17 -12.29 26.71
CA VAL A 25 0.87 -13.34 26.84
C VAL A 25 1.35 -13.45 28.29
N ASP A 26 1.64 -12.30 28.91
CA ASP A 26 2.11 -12.23 30.30
C ASP A 26 1.03 -12.71 31.28
N ALA A 27 -0.24 -12.35 31.05
CA ALA A 27 -1.35 -12.82 31.87
C ALA A 27 -1.54 -14.35 31.77
N LEU A 28 -1.38 -14.94 30.58
CA LEU A 28 -1.43 -16.40 30.40
C LEU A 28 -0.26 -17.10 31.08
N LEU A 29 0.94 -16.50 31.04
CA LEU A 29 2.10 -17.03 31.76
C LEU A 29 1.91 -16.95 33.28
N GLN A 30 1.34 -15.86 33.79
CA GLN A 30 1.00 -15.73 35.21
C GLN A 30 -0.05 -16.76 35.63
N LEU A 31 -1.06 -17.01 34.79
CA LEU A 31 -2.05 -18.05 35.03
C LEU A 31 -1.42 -19.44 35.07
N GLU A 32 -0.54 -19.75 34.12
CA GLU A 32 0.23 -21.01 34.06
C GLU A 32 1.02 -21.23 35.37
N ASN A 33 1.71 -20.19 35.86
CA ASN A 33 2.46 -20.25 37.12
C ASN A 33 1.55 -20.47 38.33
N VAL A 34 0.44 -19.72 38.43
CA VAL A 34 -0.52 -19.87 39.54
C VAL A 34 -1.16 -21.26 39.55
N LEU A 35 -1.47 -21.80 38.37
CA LEU A 35 -2.01 -23.17 38.25
C LEU A 35 -0.97 -24.20 38.67
N ASN A 36 0.30 -24.05 38.29
CA ASN A 36 1.37 -24.94 38.74
C ASN A 36 1.57 -24.87 40.26
N ASP A 37 1.67 -23.67 40.83
CA ASP A 37 1.94 -23.45 42.26
C ASP A 37 0.81 -23.98 43.16
N ARG A 38 -0.44 -23.94 42.69
CA ARG A 38 -1.62 -24.36 43.45
C ARG A 38 -2.02 -25.82 43.21
N GLY A 39 -1.22 -26.60 42.48
CA GLY A 39 -1.54 -27.98 42.14
C GLY A 39 -2.77 -28.11 41.24
N GLY A 40 -2.94 -27.17 40.31
CA GLY A 40 -3.99 -27.17 39.31
C GLY A 40 -3.96 -28.42 38.43
N ALA A 41 -5.11 -28.74 37.81
CA ALA A 41 -5.20 -29.91 36.96
C ALA A 41 -4.21 -29.79 35.78
N PRO A 42 -3.47 -30.87 35.43
CA PRO A 42 -2.52 -30.83 34.32
C PRO A 42 -3.13 -30.34 33.00
N LYS A 43 -4.41 -30.66 32.76
CA LYS A 43 -5.15 -30.21 31.56
C LYS A 43 -5.35 -28.69 31.51
N ASP A 44 -5.50 -28.03 32.66
CA ASP A 44 -5.72 -26.58 32.69
C ASP A 44 -4.41 -25.82 32.51
N ILE A 45 -3.31 -26.36 33.05
CA ILE A 45 -1.94 -25.87 32.82
C ILE A 45 -1.59 -25.99 31.33
N GLU A 46 -1.84 -27.17 30.74
CA GLU A 46 -1.60 -27.43 29.31
C GLU A 46 -2.41 -26.49 28.42
N LYS A 47 -3.70 -26.28 28.71
CA LYS A 47 -4.54 -25.32 27.99
C LYS A 47 -4.01 -23.89 28.07
N ALA A 48 -3.56 -23.43 29.24
CA ALA A 48 -2.99 -22.09 29.39
C ALA A 48 -1.71 -21.93 28.54
N ALA A 49 -0.83 -22.94 28.57
CA ALA A 49 0.38 -22.97 27.76
C ALA A 49 0.09 -23.02 26.25
N ASP A 50 -0.91 -23.78 25.83
CA ASP A 50 -1.35 -23.87 24.43
C ASP A 50 -1.94 -22.55 23.95
N HIS A 51 -2.82 -21.91 24.71
CA HIS A 51 -3.34 -20.59 24.38
C HIS A 51 -2.24 -19.54 24.26
N ARG A 52 -1.23 -19.59 25.15
CA ARG A 52 -0.07 -18.69 25.07
C ARG A 52 0.71 -18.90 23.78
N ARG A 53 1.00 -20.16 23.41
CA ARG A 53 1.69 -20.51 22.16
C ARG A 53 0.89 -20.04 20.93
N GLN A 54 -0.40 -20.32 20.88
CA GLN A 54 -1.30 -19.90 19.79
C GLN A 54 -1.32 -18.37 19.64
N LEU A 55 -1.37 -17.62 20.75
CA LEU A 55 -1.39 -16.17 20.69
C LEU A 55 -0.10 -15.60 20.08
N ILE A 56 1.05 -16.14 20.48
CA ILE A 56 2.38 -15.74 19.97
C ILE A 56 2.47 -16.04 18.47
N GLU A 57 2.09 -17.24 18.07
CA GLU A 57 2.11 -17.66 16.66
C GLU A 57 1.18 -16.79 15.80
N MET A 58 -0.03 -16.51 16.28
CA MET A 58 -0.98 -15.63 15.59
C MET A 58 -0.40 -14.24 15.37
N LYS A 59 0.31 -13.66 16.36
CA LYS A 59 0.95 -12.35 16.20
C LYS A 59 2.09 -12.39 15.19
N ALA A 60 2.93 -13.42 15.25
CA ALA A 60 4.02 -13.59 14.29
C ALA A 60 3.50 -13.70 12.85
N ASN A 61 2.44 -14.50 12.64
CA ASN A 61 1.79 -14.65 11.34
C ASN A 61 1.15 -13.33 10.88
N TYR A 62 0.47 -12.63 11.77
CA TYR A 62 -0.10 -11.31 11.48
C TYR A 62 0.98 -10.33 11.02
N ASP A 63 2.10 -10.22 11.75
CA ASP A 63 3.20 -9.32 11.41
C ASP A 63 3.85 -9.70 10.06
N HIS A 64 3.99 -11.00 9.80
CA HIS A 64 4.46 -11.50 8.51
C HIS A 64 3.56 -11.07 7.36
N PHE A 65 2.24 -11.26 7.47
CA PHE A 65 1.30 -10.86 6.42
C PHE A 65 1.22 -9.35 6.24
N VAL A 66 1.29 -8.57 7.32
CA VAL A 66 1.34 -7.11 7.24
C VAL A 66 2.58 -6.65 6.48
N SER A 67 3.74 -7.27 6.75
CA SER A 67 4.98 -6.97 6.01
C SER A 67 4.86 -7.33 4.53
N GLN A 68 4.30 -8.50 4.20
CA GLN A 68 4.07 -8.90 2.81
C GLN A 68 3.12 -7.95 2.07
N LEU A 69 2.03 -7.53 2.72
CA LEU A 69 1.09 -6.57 2.15
C LEU A 69 1.75 -5.21 1.90
N ALA A 70 2.58 -4.72 2.83
CA ALA A 70 3.34 -3.48 2.63
C ALA A 70 4.27 -3.58 1.40
N GLN A 71 4.99 -4.69 1.25
CA GLN A 71 5.85 -4.92 0.09
C GLN A 71 5.07 -4.98 -1.23
N GLN A 72 3.89 -5.61 -1.24
CA GLN A 72 3.02 -5.66 -2.42
C GLN A 72 2.48 -4.28 -2.80
N ILE A 73 2.11 -3.47 -1.80
CA ILE A 73 1.66 -2.09 -2.01
C ILE A 73 2.79 -1.28 -2.64
N ASP A 74 4.01 -1.36 -2.10
CA ASP A 74 5.17 -0.65 -2.64
C ASP A 74 5.50 -1.08 -4.07
N ALA A 75 5.48 -2.40 -4.34
CA ALA A 75 5.69 -2.94 -5.68
C ALA A 75 4.61 -2.45 -6.67
N TYR A 76 3.35 -2.43 -6.25
CA TYR A 76 2.25 -1.93 -7.07
C TYR A 76 2.40 -0.44 -7.37
N PHE A 77 2.77 0.37 -6.38
CA PHE A 77 3.03 1.81 -6.59
C PHE A 77 4.17 2.04 -7.58
N ALA A 78 5.26 1.27 -7.48
CA ALA A 78 6.38 1.37 -8.41
C ALA A 78 5.96 1.05 -9.86
N GLU A 79 5.16 -0.01 -10.05
CA GLU A 79 4.64 -0.37 -11.37
C GLU A 79 3.63 0.65 -11.90
N TYR A 80 2.77 1.17 -11.02
CA TYR A 80 1.83 2.24 -11.36
C TYR A 80 2.54 3.50 -11.86
N GLU A 81 3.59 3.96 -11.16
CA GLU A 81 4.35 5.14 -11.58
C GLU A 81 5.08 4.91 -12.92
N LYS A 82 5.64 3.72 -13.15
CA LYS A 82 6.20 3.35 -14.47
C LYS A 82 5.14 3.40 -15.57
N ALA A 83 3.97 2.81 -15.34
CA ALA A 83 2.88 2.78 -16.29
C ALA A 83 2.36 4.19 -16.59
N LYS A 84 2.21 5.03 -15.56
CA LYS A 84 1.80 6.43 -15.65
C LYS A 84 2.78 7.26 -16.49
N VAL A 85 4.09 7.16 -16.24
CA VAL A 85 5.12 7.86 -17.03
C VAL A 85 5.04 7.42 -18.51
N LYS A 86 4.93 6.12 -18.77
CA LYS A 86 4.79 5.59 -20.14
C LYS A 86 3.54 6.13 -20.82
N PHE A 87 2.39 6.08 -20.14
CA PHE A 87 1.11 6.56 -20.66
C PHE A 87 1.15 8.06 -20.97
N LEU A 88 1.63 8.89 -20.03
CA LEU A 88 1.76 10.34 -20.23
C LEU A 88 2.70 10.66 -21.40
N GLY A 89 3.81 9.92 -21.55
CA GLY A 89 4.73 10.08 -22.67
C GLY A 89 4.11 9.71 -24.02
N VAL A 90 3.22 8.72 -24.06
CA VAL A 90 2.45 8.37 -25.27
C VAL A 90 1.42 9.46 -25.57
N LYS A 91 0.63 9.86 -24.57
CA LYS A 91 -0.42 10.89 -24.74
C LYS A 91 0.14 12.26 -25.11
N SER A 92 1.28 12.67 -24.55
CA SER A 92 1.95 13.92 -24.93
C SER A 92 2.38 13.92 -26.40
N ARG A 93 2.91 12.79 -26.89
CA ARG A 93 3.30 12.65 -28.31
C ARG A 93 2.09 12.66 -29.24
N GLU A 94 1.00 12.03 -28.83
CA GLU A 94 -0.26 12.03 -29.58
C GLU A 94 -0.83 13.46 -29.71
N LEU A 95 -0.91 14.20 -28.59
CA LEU A 95 -1.39 15.58 -28.56
C LEU A 95 -0.51 16.51 -29.40
N LYS A 96 0.83 16.40 -29.31
CA LYS A 96 1.75 17.17 -30.16
C LYS A 96 1.50 16.94 -31.65
N ARG A 97 1.22 15.70 -32.06
CA ARG A 97 0.89 15.37 -33.46
C ARG A 97 -0.48 15.89 -33.89
N GLN A 98 -1.45 15.95 -32.98
CA GLN A 98 -2.77 16.54 -33.26
C GLN A 98 -2.64 18.06 -33.45
N ILE A 99 -1.99 18.76 -32.51
CA ILE A 99 -1.76 20.21 -32.60
C ILE A 99 -1.01 20.56 -33.89
N ALA A 100 0.05 19.84 -34.25
CA ALA A 100 0.79 20.11 -35.48
C ALA A 100 -0.07 19.91 -36.75
N ARG A 101 -0.97 18.92 -36.75
CA ARG A 101 -1.91 18.70 -37.86
C ARG A 101 -2.94 19.81 -37.95
N GLU A 102 -3.53 20.19 -36.82
CA GLU A 102 -4.51 21.28 -36.74
C GLU A 102 -3.91 22.62 -37.13
N ALA A 103 -2.71 22.95 -36.66
CA ALA A 103 -1.99 24.17 -37.03
C ALA A 103 -1.73 24.22 -38.55
N ARG A 104 -1.29 23.11 -39.14
CA ARG A 104 -1.09 23.02 -40.60
C ARG A 104 -2.39 23.18 -41.38
N MET A 105 -3.49 22.57 -40.91
CA MET A 105 -4.81 22.75 -41.53
C MET A 105 -5.28 24.20 -41.43
N PHE A 106 -5.07 24.84 -40.27
CA PHE A 106 -5.37 26.25 -40.07
C PHE A 106 -4.58 27.16 -41.03
N GLU A 107 -3.28 26.91 -41.20
CA GLU A 107 -2.45 27.65 -42.17
C GLU A 107 -2.93 27.46 -43.62
N LEU A 108 -3.27 26.23 -44.01
CA LEU A 108 -3.81 25.94 -45.35
C LEU A 108 -5.14 26.66 -45.59
N HIS A 109 -6.06 26.63 -44.62
CA HIS A 109 -7.32 27.36 -44.70
C HIS A 109 -7.12 28.87 -44.76
N ARG A 110 -6.19 29.42 -43.96
CA ARG A 110 -5.82 30.84 -44.02
C ARG A 110 -5.33 31.21 -45.42
N ASN A 111 -4.38 30.46 -45.96
CA ASN A 111 -3.78 30.75 -47.26
C ASN A 111 -4.75 30.56 -48.43
N ASN A 112 -5.71 29.64 -48.33
CA ASN A 112 -6.78 29.49 -49.32
C ASN A 112 -7.84 30.60 -49.21
N GLY A 113 -8.13 31.08 -48.00
CA GLY A 113 -8.98 32.26 -47.80
C GLY A 113 -8.41 33.52 -48.44
N TYR A 114 -7.11 33.76 -48.28
CA TYR A 114 -6.43 34.91 -48.94
C TYR A 114 -6.41 34.81 -50.48
N LYS A 115 -6.43 33.60 -51.05
CA LYS A 115 -6.54 33.40 -52.51
C LYS A 115 -7.97 33.53 -53.05
N GLY A 116 -8.98 33.41 -52.20
CA GLY A 116 -10.39 33.54 -52.58
C GLY A 116 -10.94 34.98 -52.58
N TYR A 117 -10.26 35.92 -51.92
CA TYR A 117 -10.61 37.35 -51.90
C TYR A 117 -9.63 38.23 -52.69
N GLY A 118 -8.77 37.60 -53.49
CA GLY A 118 -7.75 38.24 -54.34
C GLY A 118 -8.10 38.22 -55.82
N THR A 119 -9.36 38.48 -56.17
CA THR A 119 -9.86 39.04 -57.45
C THR A 119 -11.29 39.50 -57.25
#